data_AF-A0AAV4HKL3-F1
#
_entry.id   AF-A0AAV4HKL3-F1
#
_cell.length_a   1.000
_cell.length_b   1.000
_cell.length_c   1.000
_cell.angle_alpha   90.00
_cell.angle_beta   90.00
_cell.angle_gamma   90.00
#
_symmetry.space_group_name_H-M   'P 1'
#
loop_
_entity.id
_entity.type
_entity.pdbx_description
1 polymer ?
#
loop_
_entity_poly.entity_id
_entity_poly.type
_entity_poly.pdbx_seq_one_letter_code
_entity_poly.pdbx_strand_id
1 'polypeptide(L)'
;MTYMALKHIKDILDKHAPEREITVKPRKPAPWITPAVKAEKQKQRQAGRQRRKLGTQVRRHLHSPQEGRQYLNEKVLSSDSSMELFSLTNQLLGKEKKKPPL
;
A
#
# COMPACT_ATOMS: atom_id res chain seq x y z
N MET A 1 -17.83 -23.47 39.56
CA MET A 1 -17.83 -22.00 39.79
C MET A 1 -17.80 -21.15 38.50
N THR A 2 -17.73 -21.72 37.31
CA THR A 2 -17.62 -20.99 36.02
C THR A 2 -18.94 -20.38 35.50
N TYR A 3 -20.08 -20.95 35.89
CA TYR A 3 -21.41 -20.52 35.41
C TYR A 3 -21.81 -19.09 35.82
N MET A 4 -21.38 -18.63 36.99
CA MET A 4 -21.73 -17.29 37.47
C MET A 4 -20.96 -16.18 36.74
N ALA A 5 -19.71 -16.45 36.35
CA ALA A 5 -18.88 -15.52 35.60
C ALA A 5 -19.42 -15.29 34.18
N LEU A 6 -19.85 -16.37 33.50
CA LEU A 6 -20.43 -16.28 32.15
C LEU A 6 -21.73 -15.47 32.12
N LYS A 7 -22.58 -15.62 33.14
CA LYS A 7 -23.81 -14.84 33.28
C LYS A 7 -23.52 -13.34 33.43
N HIS A 8 -22.55 -12.99 34.27
CA HIS A 8 -22.16 -11.60 34.49
C HIS A 8 -21.58 -10.94 33.23
N ILE A 9 -20.78 -11.68 32.47
CA ILE A 9 -20.24 -11.20 31.18
C ILE A 9 -21.38 -10.95 30.20
N LYS A 10 -22.36 -11.85 30.12
CA LYS A 10 -23.54 -11.67 29.27
C LYS A 10 -24.32 -10.42 29.66
N ASP A 11 -24.59 -10.21 30.95
CA ASP A 11 -25.34 -9.04 31.42
C ASP A 11 -24.62 -7.71 31.10
N ILE A 12 -23.28 -7.70 31.13
CA ILE A 12 -22.46 -6.55 30.73
C ILE A 12 -22.56 -6.32 29.21
N LEU A 13 -22.44 -7.38 28.42
CA LEU A 13 -22.54 -7.31 26.95
C LEU A 13 -23.93 -6.84 26.51
N ASP A 14 -25.00 -7.37 27.09
CA ASP A 14 -26.37 -6.97 26.75
C ASP A 14 -26.66 -5.49 27.09
N LYS A 15 -26.03 -4.94 28.14
CA LYS A 15 -26.16 -3.53 28.52
C LYS A 15 -25.35 -2.57 27.64
N HIS A 16 -24.11 -2.93 27.31
CA HIS A 16 -23.15 -2.03 26.66
C HIS A 16 -23.02 -2.25 25.15
N ALA A 17 -23.29 -3.47 24.68
CA ALA A 17 -23.18 -3.89 23.29
C ALA A 17 -24.32 -4.86 22.91
N PRO A 18 -25.59 -4.43 23.03
CA PRO A 18 -26.71 -5.30 22.69
C PRO A 18 -26.59 -5.78 21.25
N GLU A 19 -26.85 -7.06 21.02
CA GLU A 19 -26.96 -7.60 19.67
C GLU A 19 -28.06 -6.87 18.92
N ARG A 20 -27.69 -6.14 17.87
CA ARG A 20 -28.60 -5.41 17.01
C ARG A 20 -28.50 -5.98 15.61
N GLU A 21 -29.60 -6.57 15.15
CA GLU A 21 -29.74 -6.90 13.75
C GLU A 21 -30.06 -5.62 12.97
N ILE A 22 -29.10 -5.17 12.17
CA ILE A 22 -29.27 -4.01 11.30
C ILE A 22 -29.44 -4.54 9.88
N THR A 23 -30.62 -4.34 9.30
CA THR A 23 -30.83 -4.62 7.87
C THR A 23 -30.07 -3.58 7.05
N VAL A 24 -28.86 -3.92 6.62
CA VAL A 24 -28.06 -3.04 5.75
C VAL A 24 -28.62 -3.10 4.34
N LYS A 25 -29.31 -2.03 3.92
CA LYS A 25 -29.75 -1.90 2.53
C LYS A 25 -28.53 -1.81 1.60
N PRO A 26 -28.47 -2.62 0.52
CA PRO A 26 -27.38 -2.52 -0.43
C PRO A 26 -27.40 -1.13 -1.07
N ARG A 27 -26.23 -0.49 -1.13
CA ARG A 27 -26.08 0.79 -1.85
C ARG A 27 -26.28 0.53 -3.34
N LYS A 28 -27.09 1.36 -4.00
CA LYS A 28 -27.24 1.32 -5.45
C LYS A 28 -25.87 1.53 -6.10
N PRO A 29 -25.53 0.79 -7.17
CA PRO A 29 -24.28 1.01 -7.89
C PRO A 29 -24.27 2.43 -8.46
N ALA A 30 -23.13 3.12 -8.33
CA ALA A 30 -22.98 4.43 -8.91
C ALA A 30 -22.95 4.32 -10.44
N PRO A 31 -23.76 5.11 -11.17
CA PRO A 31 -23.97 4.93 -12.61
C PRO A 31 -22.72 5.18 -13.45
N TRP A 32 -21.78 5.98 -12.94
CA TRP A 32 -20.49 6.25 -13.60
C TRP A 32 -19.42 5.17 -13.36
N ILE A 33 -19.70 4.16 -12.52
CA ILE A 33 -18.77 3.03 -12.32
C ILE A 33 -19.07 1.96 -13.37
N THR A 34 -18.50 2.16 -14.56
CA THR A 34 -18.48 1.14 -15.61
C THR A 34 -17.42 0.08 -15.32
N PRO A 35 -17.51 -1.12 -15.93
CA PRO A 35 -16.47 -2.15 -15.83
C PRO A 35 -15.07 -1.63 -16.21
N ALA A 36 -14.99 -0.76 -17.21
CA ALA A 36 -13.75 -0.11 -17.63
C ALA A 36 -13.16 0.78 -16.52
N VAL A 37 -13.98 1.64 -15.90
CA VAL A 37 -13.56 2.49 -14.77
C VAL A 37 -13.10 1.65 -13.57
N LYS A 38 -13.77 0.52 -13.32
CA LYS A 38 -13.41 -0.41 -12.25
C LYS A 38 -12.04 -1.07 -12.51
N ALA A 39 -11.80 -1.53 -13.75
CA ALA A 39 -10.53 -2.12 -14.16
C ALA A 39 -9.37 -1.12 -14.02
N GLU A 40 -9.59 0.13 -14.45
CA GLU A 40 -8.56 1.17 -14.36
C GLU A 40 -8.23 1.53 -12.90
N LYS A 41 -9.26 1.69 -12.05
CA LYS A 41 -9.06 1.89 -10.60
C LYS A 41 -8.31 0.71 -9.96
N GLN A 42 -8.56 -0.51 -10.41
CA GLN A 42 -7.86 -1.69 -9.91
C GLN A 42 -6.38 -1.67 -10.29
N LYS A 43 -6.04 -1.34 -11.54
CA LYS A 43 -4.66 -1.17 -11.99
C LYS A 43 -3.92 -0.12 -11.16
N GLN A 44 -4.53 1.06 -10.96
CA GLN A 44 -3.96 2.12 -10.12
C GLN A 44 -3.69 1.66 -8.68
N ARG A 45 -4.62 0.90 -8.07
CA ARG A 45 -4.42 0.35 -6.72
C ARG A 45 -3.28 -0.66 -6.68
N GLN A 46 -3.18 -1.54 -7.67
CA GLN A 46 -2.08 -2.52 -7.76
C GLN A 46 -0.73 -1.82 -7.90
N ALA A 47 -0.62 -0.86 -8.81
CA ALA A 47 0.58 -0.03 -8.97
C ALA A 47 0.93 0.71 -7.67
N GLY A 48 -0.05 1.30 -6.99
CA GLY A 48 0.14 1.97 -5.70
C GLY A 48 0.64 1.03 -4.60
N ARG A 49 0.13 -0.20 -4.54
CA ARG A 49 0.59 -1.23 -3.58
C ARG A 49 2.02 -1.67 -3.88
N GLN A 50 2.34 -1.93 -5.14
CA GLN A 50 3.71 -2.27 -5.56
C GLN A 50 4.68 -1.14 -5.22
N ARG A 51 4.31 0.12 -5.50
CA ARG A 51 5.10 1.30 -5.15
C ARG A 51 5.39 1.39 -3.64
N ARG A 52 4.37 1.19 -2.80
CA ARG A 52 4.55 1.19 -1.33
C ARG A 52 5.48 0.06 -0.87
N LYS A 53 5.34 -1.14 -1.46
CA LYS A 53 6.16 -2.31 -1.12
C LYS A 53 7.63 -2.12 -1.47
N LEU A 54 7.92 -1.45 -2.59
CA LEU A 54 9.29 -1.22 -3.05
C LEU A 54 10.04 -0.15 -2.23
N GLY A 55 9.39 0.51 -1.25
CA GLY A 55 10.05 1.50 -0.39
C GLY A 55 10.63 2.69 -1.14
N THR A 56 10.32 2.84 -2.42
CA THR A 56 10.96 3.82 -3.27
C THR A 56 10.34 5.18 -3.02
N GLN A 57 11.05 5.95 -2.19
CA GLN A 57 11.24 7.40 -2.34
C GLN A 57 11.82 7.79 -3.73
N VAL A 58 11.65 6.96 -4.77
CA VAL A 58 11.82 7.38 -6.16
C VAL A 58 10.60 8.24 -6.48
N ARG A 59 10.74 9.47 -5.98
CA ARG A 59 10.25 10.76 -6.43
C ARG A 59 8.97 10.78 -7.25
N ARG A 60 8.14 11.75 -6.88
CA ARG A 60 6.93 12.28 -7.53
C ARG A 60 7.10 12.69 -9.01
N HIS A 61 8.09 12.20 -9.75
CA HIS A 61 8.49 12.75 -11.05
C HIS A 61 8.30 11.85 -12.26
N LEU A 62 7.72 10.66 -12.13
CA LEU A 62 7.61 9.76 -13.28
C LEU A 62 6.16 9.34 -13.43
N HIS A 63 5.46 10.08 -14.29
CA HIS A 63 4.06 9.85 -14.63
C HIS A 63 3.91 8.69 -15.62
N SER A 64 5.00 8.19 -16.22
CA SER A 64 5.00 7.00 -17.06
C SER A 64 6.17 6.04 -16.77
N PRO A 65 5.99 4.71 -16.96
CA PRO A 65 7.09 3.73 -16.91
C PRO A 65 8.23 4.00 -17.91
N GLN A 66 7.94 4.77 -18.97
CA GLN A 66 8.90 5.14 -20.01
C GLN A 66 9.86 6.21 -19.53
N GLU A 67 9.35 7.28 -18.90
CA GLU A 67 10.18 8.34 -18.30
C GLU A 67 11.13 7.77 -17.25
N GLY A 68 10.68 6.77 -16.48
CA GLY A 68 11.52 6.17 -15.44
C GLY A 68 12.71 5.38 -15.99
N ARG A 69 12.55 4.77 -17.16
CA ARG A 69 13.65 4.12 -17.88
C ARG A 69 14.61 5.14 -18.47
N GLN A 70 14.09 6.22 -19.02
CA GLN A 70 14.91 7.32 -19.58
C GLN A 70 15.79 7.94 -18.51
N TYR A 71 15.22 8.31 -17.36
CA TYR A 71 15.98 8.84 -16.22
C TYR A 71 17.10 7.91 -15.75
N LEU A 72 16.82 6.60 -15.67
CA LEU A 72 17.83 5.62 -15.27
C LEU A 72 18.93 5.46 -16.31
N ASN A 73 18.58 5.46 -17.59
CA ASN A 73 19.56 5.38 -18.67
C ASN A 73 20.45 6.63 -18.69
N GLU A 74 19.88 7.82 -18.58
CA GLU A 74 20.64 9.07 -18.49
C GLU A 74 21.61 9.06 -17.30
N LYS A 75 21.14 8.59 -16.13
CA LYS A 75 21.96 8.54 -14.93
C LYS A 75 23.09 7.51 -15.02
N VAL A 76 22.86 6.38 -15.68
CA VAL A 76 23.90 5.38 -15.95
C VAL A 76 24.93 5.91 -16.95
N LEU A 77 24.47 6.61 -17.99
CA LEU A 77 25.33 7.21 -19.01
C LEU A 77 26.13 8.42 -18.49
N SER A 78 25.60 9.15 -17.50
CA SER A 78 26.26 10.30 -16.89
C SER A 78 27.16 9.94 -15.71
N SER A 79 27.25 8.67 -15.32
CA SER A 79 28.05 8.26 -14.17
C SER A 79 29.49 7.99 -14.62
N ASP A 80 30.42 8.83 -14.17
CA ASP A 80 31.85 8.70 -14.51
C ASP A 80 32.59 7.74 -13.57
N SER A 81 31.93 7.29 -12.49
CA SER A 81 32.53 6.44 -11.46
C SER A 81 31.78 5.13 -11.24
N SER A 82 32.54 4.04 -11.18
CA SER A 82 32.03 2.71 -10.85
C SER A 82 31.41 2.65 -9.46
N MET A 83 31.84 3.51 -8.53
CA MET A 83 31.27 3.63 -7.19
C MET A 83 29.85 4.22 -7.21
N GLU A 84 29.59 5.18 -8.09
CA GLU A 84 28.27 5.79 -8.24
C GLU A 84 27.27 4.78 -8.81
N LEU A 85 27.68 4.05 -9.85
CA LEU A 85 26.90 2.95 -10.41
C LEU A 85 26.62 1.86 -9.36
N PHE A 86 27.62 1.51 -8.56
CA PHE A 86 27.46 0.54 -7.47
C PHE A 86 26.49 1.02 -6.39
N SER A 87 26.52 2.31 -6.03
CA SER A 87 25.56 2.89 -5.08
C SER A 87 24.13 2.88 -5.63
N LEU A 88 23.97 3.23 -6.92
CA LEU A 88 22.69 3.25 -7.61
C LEU A 88 22.08 1.85 -7.72
N THR A 89 22.89 0.84 -8.08
CA THR A 89 22.43 -0.55 -8.13
C THR A 89 22.01 -1.08 -6.75
N ASN A 90 22.75 -0.76 -5.69
CA ASN A 90 22.35 -1.12 -4.33
C ASN A 90 21.06 -0.43 -3.88
N GLN A 91 20.86 0.83 -4.28
CA GLN A 91 19.61 1.57 -4.03
C GLN A 91 18.42 0.92 -4.75
N LEU A 92 18.58 0.53 -6.02
CA LEU A 92 17.53 -0.15 -6.80
C LEU A 92 17.20 -1.54 -6.26
N LEU A 93 18.21 -2.27 -5.77
CA LEU A 93 18.04 -3.59 -5.16
C LEU A 93 17.57 -3.51 -3.70
N GLY A 94 17.40 -2.32 -3.13
CA GLY A 94 16.98 -2.13 -1.74
C GLY A 94 17.99 -2.67 -0.72
N LYS A 95 19.27 -2.76 -1.10
CA LYS A 95 20.37 -3.28 -0.25
C LYS A 95 21.01 -2.21 0.63
N GLU A 96 20.26 -1.16 0.98
CA GLU A 96 20.78 -0.12 1.87
C GLU A 96 21.12 -0.71 3.24
N LYS A 97 22.34 -0.43 3.72
CA LYS A 97 22.75 -0.75 5.09
C LYS A 97 21.83 0.05 6.03
N LYS A 98 20.93 -0.65 6.74
CA LYS A 98 20.15 -0.06 7.83
C LYS A 98 21.14 0.59 8.80
N LYS A 99 21.03 1.91 9.03
CA LYS A 99 21.75 2.53 10.15
C LYS A 99 21.22 1.91 11.45
N PRO A 100 22.09 1.53 12.41
CA PRO A 100 21.64 1.05 13.70
C PRO A 100 20.82 2.14 14.40
N PRO A 101 19.76 1.78 15.15
CA PRO A 101 19.01 2.74 15.94
C PRO A 101 19.94 3.33 17.01
N LEU A 102 19.89 4.67 17.14
CA LEU A 102 20.51 5.43 18.25
C LEU A 102 19.80 5.13 19.57
#